data_AF-A0A4D4LCD9-F1
#
_entry.id   AF-A0A4D4LCD9-F1
#
_cell.length_a   1.000
_cell.length_b   1.000
_cell.length_c   1.000
_cell.angle_alpha   90.00
_cell.angle_beta   90.00
_cell.angle_gamma   90.00
#
_symmetry.space_group_name_H-M   'P 1'
#
loop_
_entity.id
_entity.type
_entity.pdbx_description
1 polymer ?
#
loop_
_entity_poly.entity_id
_entity_poly.type
_entity_poly.pdbx_seq_one_letter_code
_entity_poly.pdbx_strand_id
1 'polypeptide(L)'
;MDLDLTEGQSAFRAEARRWLAAHTPAAPLPSLETAEGFAAHRAWERTLAADRWSAVTWPEEYGGRGRRWSSGCCSRRSTTRRARPAG
;
A
#
# COMPACT_ATOMS: atom_id res chain seq x y z
N MET A 1 8.60 8.93 26.11
CA MET A 1 7.94 8.39 24.91
C MET A 1 8.79 8.78 23.74
N ASP A 2 9.32 7.81 23.01
CA ASP A 2 10.20 8.02 21.86
C ASP A 2 9.37 7.86 20.58
N LEU A 3 9.38 8.89 19.74
CA LEU A 3 8.63 8.99 18.49
C LEU A 3 9.58 9.19 17.29
N ASP A 4 10.89 9.03 17.52
CA ASP A 4 11.88 9.22 16.49
C ASP A 4 11.79 8.10 15.45
N LEU A 5 11.74 8.51 14.19
CA LEU A 5 11.69 7.58 13.07
C LEU A 5 13.08 7.01 12.84
N THR A 6 13.17 5.70 12.67
CA THR A 6 14.42 5.08 12.23
C THR A 6 14.82 5.60 10.85
N GLU A 7 16.10 5.47 10.49
CA GLU A 7 16.61 5.90 9.18
C GLU A 7 15.81 5.26 8.03
N GLY A 8 15.47 3.97 8.14
CA GLY A 8 14.65 3.26 7.16
C GLY A 8 13.22 3.80 7.06
N GLN A 9 12.61 4.20 8.19
CA GLN A 9 11.29 4.83 8.20
C GLN A 9 11.33 6.24 7.60
N SER A 10 12.38 7.01 7.89
CA SER A 10 12.59 8.35 7.33
C SER A 10 12.83 8.31 5.81
N ALA A 11 13.64 7.37 5.33
CA ALA A 11 13.88 7.16 3.90
C ALA A 11 12.59 6.76 3.16
N PHE A 12 11.81 5.83 3.73
CA PHE A 12 10.52 5.44 3.15
C PHE A 12 9.53 6.59 3.13
N ARG A 13 9.43 7.36 4.22
CA ARG A 13 8.58 8.56 4.28
C ARG A 13 8.97 9.58 3.22
N ALA A 14 10.26 9.78 2.97
CA ALA A 14 10.74 10.67 1.92
C ALA A 14 10.38 10.17 0.52
N GLU A 15 10.51 8.86 0.26
CA GLU A 15 10.07 8.21 -0.99
C GLU A 15 8.56 8.40 -1.21
N ALA A 16 7.74 8.08 -0.21
CA ALA A 16 6.29 8.23 -0.28
C ALA A 16 5.88 9.67 -0.56
N ARG A 17 6.51 10.65 0.10
CA ARG A 17 6.25 12.07 -0.12
C ARG A 17 6.59 12.52 -1.52
N ARG A 18 7.74 12.11 -2.05
CA ARG A 18 8.16 12.43 -3.43
C ARG A 18 7.17 11.85 -4.44
N TRP A 19 6.76 10.60 -4.24
CA TRP A 19 5.80 9.97 -5.14
C TRP A 19 4.43 10.64 -5.07
N LEU A 20 3.91 10.90 -3.86
CA LEU A 20 2.63 11.58 -3.67
C LEU A 20 2.66 13.00 -4.26
N ALA A 21 3.74 13.76 -4.06
CA ALA A 21 3.85 15.10 -4.64
C ALA A 21 3.83 15.09 -6.19
N ALA A 22 4.36 14.04 -6.82
CA ALA A 22 4.36 13.91 -8.27
C ALA A 22 3.03 13.40 -8.85
N HIS A 23 2.26 12.60 -8.08
CA HIS A 23 1.08 11.90 -8.60
C HIS A 23 -0.25 12.42 -8.04
N THR A 24 -0.24 13.16 -6.93
CA THR A 24 -1.46 13.70 -6.32
C THR A 24 -2.06 14.77 -7.23
N PRO A 25 -3.34 14.66 -7.62
CA PRO A 25 -4.02 15.71 -8.36
C PRO A 25 -3.96 17.05 -7.62
N ALA A 26 -3.64 18.13 -8.33
CA ALA A 26 -3.55 19.47 -7.73
C ALA A 26 -4.91 20.01 -7.26
N ALA A 27 -6.00 19.52 -7.85
CA ALA A 27 -7.37 19.81 -7.43
C ALA A 27 -7.96 18.62 -6.66
N PRO A 28 -8.76 18.86 -5.61
CA PRO A 28 -9.44 17.79 -4.90
C PRO A 28 -10.37 17.03 -5.85
N LEU A 29 -10.40 15.71 -5.71
CA LEU A 29 -11.30 14.86 -6.50
C LEU A 29 -12.77 15.23 -6.20
N PRO A 30 -13.66 15.18 -7.20
CA PRO A 30 -15.08 15.42 -6.99
C PRO A 30 -15.69 14.43 -5.98
N SER A 31 -16.87 14.76 -5.46
CA SER A 31 -17.58 13.92 -4.49
C SER A 31 -17.81 12.49 -5.03
N LEU A 32 -17.56 11.48 -4.20
CA LEU A 32 -17.80 10.06 -4.53
C LEU A 32 -19.26 9.74 -4.85
N GLU A 33 -20.18 10.60 -4.43
CA GLU A 33 -21.63 10.45 -4.63
C GLU A 33 -22.07 10.76 -6.08
N THR A 34 -21.18 11.29 -6.93
CA THR A 34 -21.45 11.49 -8.35
C THR A 34 -20.77 10.42 -9.20
N ALA A 35 -21.34 10.14 -10.37
CA ALA A 35 -20.75 9.18 -11.31
C ALA A 35 -19.34 9.63 -11.76
N GLU A 36 -19.17 10.94 -11.99
CA GLU A 36 -17.91 11.55 -12.38
C GLU A 36 -16.87 11.47 -11.26
N GLY A 37 -17.28 11.73 -10.01
CA GLY A 37 -16.40 11.60 -8.86
C GLY A 37 -15.99 10.15 -8.64
N PHE A 38 -16.93 9.21 -8.69
CA PHE A 38 -16.63 7.78 -8.59
C PHE A 38 -15.62 7.34 -9.67
N ALA A 39 -15.80 7.78 -10.92
CA ALA A 39 -14.87 7.49 -12.00
C ALA A 39 -13.47 8.09 -11.76
N ALA A 40 -13.40 9.33 -11.24
CA ALA A 40 -12.16 10.01 -10.91
C ALA A 40 -11.41 9.32 -9.74
N HIS A 41 -12.12 8.93 -8.68
CA HIS A 41 -11.57 8.15 -7.58
C HIS A 41 -11.06 6.79 -8.05
N ARG A 42 -11.79 6.09 -8.91
CA ARG A 42 -11.29 4.84 -9.51
C ARG A 42 -10.06 5.04 -10.39
N ALA A 43 -9.97 6.15 -11.11
CA ALA A 43 -8.77 6.48 -11.88
C ALA A 43 -7.57 6.72 -10.96
N TRP A 44 -7.79 7.42 -9.84
CA TRP A 44 -6.76 7.65 -8.85
C TRP A 44 -6.28 6.35 -8.18
N GLU A 45 -7.20 5.48 -7.76
CA GLU A 45 -6.86 4.16 -7.21
C GLU A 45 -6.07 3.29 -8.20
N ARG A 46 -6.35 3.39 -9.51
CA ARG A 46 -5.55 2.70 -10.53
C ARG A 46 -4.12 3.23 -10.60
N THR A 47 -3.92 4.54 -10.47
CA THR A 47 -2.57 5.15 -10.42
C THR A 47 -1.81 4.66 -9.18
N LEU A 48 -2.47 4.64 -8.02
CA LEU A 48 -1.89 4.07 -6.79
C LEU A 48 -1.52 2.60 -6.95
N ALA A 49 -2.38 1.79 -7.56
CA ALA A 49 -2.15 0.37 -7.77
C ALA A 49 -1.04 0.09 -8.79
N ALA A 50 -0.93 0.89 -9.86
CA ALA A 50 0.12 0.74 -10.88
C ALA A 50 1.52 0.81 -10.27
N ASP A 51 1.72 1.74 -9.34
CA ASP A 51 2.98 1.90 -8.62
C ASP A 51 3.00 1.16 -7.27
N ARG A 52 2.03 0.27 -7.01
CA ARG A 52 1.94 -0.57 -5.80
C ARG A 52 1.88 0.23 -4.49
N TRP A 53 1.34 1.44 -4.52
CA TRP A 53 1.08 2.27 -3.34
C TRP A 53 -0.27 1.97 -2.68
N SER A 54 -1.17 1.24 -3.34
CA SER A 54 -2.44 0.79 -2.75
C SER A 54 -2.26 -0.34 -1.72
N ALA A 55 -1.21 -1.16 -1.86
CA ALA A 55 -0.97 -2.35 -1.04
C ALA A 55 0.49 -2.44 -0.55
N VAL A 56 1.00 -1.36 0.05
CA VAL A 56 2.41 -1.23 0.46
C VAL A 56 2.88 -2.37 1.39
N THR A 57 1.99 -2.85 2.26
CA THR A 57 2.26 -3.90 3.25
C THR A 57 2.13 -5.32 2.72
N TRP A 58 1.52 -5.50 1.55
CA TRP A 58 1.35 -6.82 0.96
C TRP A 58 2.67 -7.34 0.39
N PRO A 59 2.93 -8.65 0.44
CA PRO A 59 4.06 -9.26 -0.26
C PRO A 59 4.08 -8.90 -1.75
N GLU A 60 5.28 -8.83 -2.33
CA GLU A 60 5.47 -8.53 -3.75
C GLU A 60 4.80 -9.55 -4.68
N GLU A 61 4.69 -10.82 -4.24
CA GLU A 61 4.00 -11.89 -4.97
C GLU A 61 2.51 -11.61 -5.21
N TYR A 62 1.90 -10.73 -4.41
CA TYR A 62 0.51 -10.27 -4.57
C TYR A 62 0.41 -8.86 -5.14
N GLY A 63 1.50 -8.33 -5.71
CA GLY A 63 1.54 -6.99 -6.29
C GLY A 63 1.73 -5.86 -5.26
N GLY A 64 2.10 -6.18 -4.02
CA GLY A 64 2.47 -5.19 -3.00
C GLY A 64 3.94 -4.78 -3.04
N ARG A 65 4.37 -3.99 -2.05
CA ARG A 65 5.78 -3.55 -1.91
C ARG A 65 6.54 -4.28 -0.79
N GLY A 66 5.92 -5.25 -0.13
CA GLY A 66 6.53 -6.06 0.93
C GLY A 66 6.99 -5.26 2.16
N ARG A 67 6.56 -4.00 2.32
CA ARG A 67 7.07 -3.12 3.36
C ARG A 67 6.33 -3.37 4.66
N ARG A 68 6.99 -4.11 5.55
CA ARG A 68 6.59 -4.21 6.95
C ARG A 68 7.36 -3.17 7.74
N TRP A 69 6.68 -2.34 8.53
CA TRP A 69 7.35 -1.60 9.60
C TRP A 69 7.93 -2.63 10.56
N SER A 70 9.25 -2.84 10.50
CA SER A 70 9.91 -3.83 11.32
C SER A 70 10.08 -3.30 12.74
N SER A 71 9.21 -3.75 13.63
CA SER A 71 9.64 -4.46 14.83
C SER A 71 8.92 -5.82 14.87
N GLY A 72 9.63 -6.87 15.26
CA GLY A 72 9.24 -8.27 15.08
C GLY A 72 7.86 -8.65 15.63
N CYS A 73 7.13 -9.46 14.85
CA CYS A 73 6.05 -10.39 15.25
C CYS A 73 5.23 -10.75 14.01
N CYS A 74 5.77 -11.63 13.18
CA CYS A 74 5.03 -12.65 12.44
C CYS A 74 6.07 -13.35 11.58
N SER A 75 6.82 -14.24 12.23
CA SER A 75 7.29 -15.42 11.54
C SER A 75 6.09 -16.01 10.82
N ARG A 76 6.25 -16.13 9.51
CA ARG A 76 5.41 -16.78 8.53
C ARG A 76 4.79 -18.08 9.09
N ARG A 77 3.61 -17.99 9.72
CA ARG A 77 2.79 -19.15 10.10
C ARG A 77 1.80 -19.40 8.96
N SER A 78 2.32 -19.99 7.89
CA SER A 78 1.65 -20.96 7.02
C SER A 78 0.11 -20.94 7.00
N THR A 79 -0.50 -19.99 6.28
CA THR A 79 -1.87 -20.11 5.78
C THR A 79 -1.88 -20.61 4.34
N THR A 80 -1.36 -21.82 4.16
CA THR A 80 -1.73 -22.67 3.01
C THR A 80 -1.94 -24.11 3.48
N ARG A 81 -2.71 -24.28 4.56
CA ARG A 81 -3.31 -25.57 4.88
C ARG A 81 -4.58 -25.73 4.04
N ARG A 82 -4.41 -26.19 2.81
CA ARG A 82 -5.45 -26.93 2.06
C ARG A 82 -4.79 -27.78 0.97
N ALA A 83 -4.43 -29.00 1.33
CA ALA A 83 -4.36 -30.13 0.40
C ALA A 83 -4.70 -31.42 1.17
N ARG A 84 -5.96 -31.87 0.97
CA ARG A 84 -6.53 -33.23 0.94
C ARG A 84 -5.90 -34.35 1.79
N PRO A 85 -6.69 -35.07 2.63
CA PRO A 85 -6.32 -36.43 3.01
C PRO A 85 -6.51 -37.37 1.81
N ALA A 86 -5.50 -38.19 1.54
CA ALA A 86 -5.62 -39.41 0.76
C ALA A 86 -5.74 -40.56 1.76
N GLY A 87 -6.86 -41.29 1.67
CA GLY A 87 -7.21 -42.46 2.45
C GLY A 87 -8.56 -42.94 1.98
#